data_AF-H5SEZ6-F1
#
_entry.id   AF-H5SEZ6-F1
#
_cell.length_a   1.000
_cell.length_b   1.000
_cell.length_c   1.000
_cell.angle_alpha   90.00
_cell.angle_beta   90.00
_cell.angle_gamma   90.00
#
_symmetry.space_group_name_H-M   'P 1'
#
loop_
_entity.id
_entity.type
_entity.pdbx_description
1 polymer ?
#
loop_
_entity_poly.entity_id
_entity_poly.type
_entity_poly.pdbx_seq_one_letter_code
_entity_poly.pdbx_strand_id
1 'polypeptide(L)'
;MSAVLDLYDRLRHAPDEETRARVIAEAFDLLESRYPHLDYLVTVRHLSETELRLTKEIEQVRADLTKEIEQVRAELTKEIEQVRGEVKATELKLVKEIEQVRADLTKEIEQVRGEVKAIELKLTKEIEQVRADLTKEIEGVRAQVAITAAETRSSILKWSFLFWLSQFSAVMLLLWRLWPHG
;
A
#
# COMPACT_ATOMS: atom_id res chain seq x y z
N MET A 1 6.86 96.93 5.69
CA MET A 1 6.68 96.61 7.12
C MET A 1 5.97 95.27 7.25
N SER A 2 6.32 94.45 8.23
CA SER A 2 5.57 93.21 8.53
C SER A 2 4.12 93.58 8.87
N ALA A 3 3.14 92.81 8.40
CA ALA A 3 1.72 93.03 8.72
C ALA A 3 1.45 93.09 10.24
N VAL A 4 2.28 92.39 11.02
CA VAL A 4 2.24 92.39 12.49
C VAL A 4 2.75 93.72 13.07
N LEU A 5 3.77 94.33 12.45
CA LEU A 5 4.30 95.63 12.86
C LEU A 5 3.31 96.76 12.53
N ASP A 6 2.65 96.70 11.37
CA ASP A 6 1.61 97.65 10.97
C ASP A 6 0.39 97.57 11.91
N LEU A 7 -0.04 96.35 12.28
CA LEU A 7 -1.10 96.15 13.28
C LEU A 7 -0.70 96.72 14.66
N TYR A 8 0.53 96.45 15.12
CA TYR A 8 1.04 96.97 16.39
C TYR A 8 1.04 98.50 16.42
N ASP A 9 1.53 99.14 15.37
CA ASP A 9 1.57 100.60 15.28
C ASP A 9 0.16 101.21 15.26
N ARG A 10 -0.79 100.59 14.53
CA ARG A 10 -2.20 101.02 14.51
C ARG A 10 -2.89 100.87 15.87
N LEU A 11 -2.60 99.81 16.62
CA LEU A 11 -3.15 99.61 17.97
C LEU A 11 -2.57 100.59 18.99
N ARG A 12 -1.27 100.93 18.86
CA ARG A 12 -0.58 101.85 19.76
C ARG A 12 -1.04 103.30 19.61
N HIS A 13 -1.43 103.70 18.41
CA HIS A 13 -1.87 105.07 18.09
C HIS A 13 -3.40 105.23 18.06
N ALA A 14 -4.15 104.18 18.41
CA ALA A 14 -5.61 104.26 18.46
C ALA A 14 -6.08 105.18 19.61
N PRO A 15 -6.97 106.16 19.32
CA PRO A 15 -7.35 107.21 20.27
C PRO A 15 -8.26 106.72 21.39
N ASP A 16 -9.03 105.65 21.15
CA ASP A 16 -10.00 105.09 22.08
C ASP A 16 -10.13 103.56 21.94
N GLU A 17 -10.88 102.96 22.85
CA GLU A 17 -11.07 101.51 22.91
C GLU A 17 -11.90 100.97 21.74
N GLU A 18 -12.82 101.78 21.21
CA GLU A 18 -13.64 101.43 20.05
C GLU A 18 -12.80 101.34 18.76
N THR A 19 -11.90 102.30 18.53
CA THR A 19 -10.97 102.25 17.40
C THR A 19 -9.99 101.08 17.54
N ARG A 20 -9.52 100.78 18.77
CA ARG A 20 -8.71 99.57 19.01
C ARG A 20 -9.48 98.30 18.65
N ALA A 21 -10.71 98.17 19.12
CA ALA A 21 -11.55 97.01 18.81
C ALA A 21 -11.79 96.85 17.31
N ARG A 22 -11.99 97.96 16.57
CA ARG A 22 -12.16 97.93 15.11
C ARG A 22 -10.90 97.49 14.37
N VAL A 23 -9.73 98.01 14.76
CA VAL A 23 -8.45 97.60 14.18
C VAL A 23 -8.18 96.10 14.45
N ILE A 24 -8.55 95.60 15.63
CA ILE A 24 -8.48 94.16 15.95
C ILE A 24 -9.41 93.36 15.05
N ALA A 25 -10.67 93.80 14.87
CA ALA A 25 -11.64 93.12 14.02
C ALA A 25 -11.21 93.08 12.54
N GLU A 26 -10.73 94.20 11.99
CA GLU A 26 -10.19 94.28 10.62
C GLU A 26 -8.99 93.32 10.43
N ALA A 27 -8.15 93.18 11.46
CA ALA A 27 -7.01 92.26 11.42
C ALA A 27 -7.43 90.78 11.42
N PHE A 28 -8.47 90.43 12.18
CA PHE A 28 -9.04 89.08 12.17
C PHE A 28 -9.74 88.76 10.83
N ASP A 29 -10.47 89.70 10.26
CA ASP A 29 -11.15 89.54 8.96
C ASP A 29 -10.15 89.35 7.80
N LEU A 30 -9.02 90.08 7.84
CA LEU A 30 -7.88 89.89 6.94
C LEU A 30 -7.19 88.52 7.13
N LEU A 31 -7.09 88.04 8.37
CA LEU A 31 -6.51 86.72 8.67
C LEU A 31 -7.40 85.60 8.13
N GLU A 32 -8.70 85.69 8.34
CA GLU A 32 -9.72 84.73 7.88
C GLU A 32 -9.79 84.69 6.34
N SER A 33 -9.77 85.86 5.69
CA SER A 33 -9.71 85.97 4.22
C SER A 33 -8.42 85.39 3.62
N ARG A 34 -7.29 85.55 4.32
CA ARG A 34 -5.97 85.05 3.86
C ARG A 34 -5.80 83.55 4.07
N TYR A 35 -6.47 83.00 5.09
CA TYR A 35 -6.43 81.58 5.42
C TYR A 35 -7.86 81.03 5.62
N PRO A 36 -8.64 80.91 4.54
CA PRO A 36 -10.05 80.48 4.59
C PRO A 36 -10.24 79.02 5.06
N HIS A 37 -9.16 78.30 5.35
CA HIS A 37 -9.15 76.94 5.85
C HIS A 37 -8.63 76.81 7.29
N LEU A 38 -8.42 77.93 8.01
CA LEU A 38 -8.01 77.92 9.42
C LEU A 38 -8.90 77.01 10.28
N ASP A 39 -10.20 76.97 9.98
CA ASP A 39 -11.20 76.14 10.66
C ASP A 39 -10.98 74.62 10.49
N TYR A 40 -10.26 74.19 9.45
CA TYR A 40 -10.00 72.77 9.16
C TYR A 40 -8.55 72.35 9.43
N LEU A 41 -7.74 73.21 10.05
CA LEU A 41 -6.38 72.85 10.40
C LEU A 41 -6.37 71.91 11.59
N VAL A 42 -5.80 70.73 11.38
CA VAL A 42 -5.52 69.76 12.44
C VAL A 42 -4.47 70.37 13.36
N THR A 43 -4.79 70.48 14.65
CA THR A 43 -3.83 70.95 15.66
C THR A 43 -2.77 69.88 15.94
N VAL A 44 -1.59 70.29 16.41
CA VAL A 44 -0.55 69.36 16.89
C VAL A 44 -1.10 68.40 17.96
N ARG A 45 -2.06 68.89 18.77
CA ARG A 45 -2.76 68.06 19.76
C ARG A 45 -3.57 66.95 19.09
N HIS A 46 -4.36 67.26 18.07
CA HIS A 46 -5.13 66.25 17.32
C HIS A 46 -4.20 65.21 16.68
N LEU A 47 -3.06 65.62 16.11
CA LEU A 47 -2.06 64.69 15.57
C LEU A 47 -1.51 63.77 16.66
N SER A 48 -1.08 64.32 17.80
CA SER A 48 -0.55 63.53 18.92
C SER A 48 -1.58 62.56 19.49
N GLU A 49 -2.85 62.96 19.59
CA GLU A 49 -3.95 62.07 19.99
C GLU A 49 -4.15 60.94 18.99
N THR A 50 -4.09 61.21 17.68
CA THR A 50 -4.17 60.16 16.64
C THR A 50 -2.97 59.22 16.65
N GLU A 51 -1.74 59.73 16.83
CA GLU A 51 -0.53 58.91 16.93
C GLU A 51 -0.56 57.99 18.15
N LEU A 52 -0.99 58.52 19.31
CA LEU A 52 -1.18 57.72 20.52
C LEU A 52 -2.24 56.63 20.33
N ARG A 53 -3.36 56.96 19.67
CA ARG A 53 -4.41 55.98 19.36
C ARG A 53 -3.89 54.88 18.43
N LEU A 54 -3.23 55.25 17.34
CA LEU A 54 -2.67 54.29 16.38
C LEU A 54 -1.59 53.42 17.00
N THR A 55 -0.75 53.98 17.88
CA THR A 55 0.27 53.21 18.59
C THR A 55 -0.38 52.15 19.49
N LYS A 56 -1.43 52.53 20.24
CA LYS A 56 -2.20 51.57 21.04
C LYS A 56 -2.88 50.49 20.20
N GLU A 57 -3.49 50.86 19.07
CA GLU A 57 -4.11 49.90 18.14
C GLU A 57 -3.06 48.94 17.57
N ILE A 58 -1.88 49.43 17.19
CA ILE A 58 -0.77 48.59 16.71
C ILE A 58 -0.28 47.64 17.80
N GLU A 59 -0.10 48.13 19.03
CA GLU A 59 0.30 47.29 20.16
C GLU A 59 -0.73 46.20 20.46
N GLN A 60 -2.02 46.54 20.42
CA GLN A 60 -3.11 45.60 20.62
C GLN A 60 -3.12 44.53 19.52
N VAL A 61 -3.05 44.93 18.25
CA VAL A 61 -3.00 43.98 17.12
C VAL A 61 -1.77 43.07 17.22
N ARG A 62 -0.61 43.60 17.63
CA ARG A 62 0.59 42.78 17.83
C ARG A 62 0.41 41.76 18.96
N ALA A 63 -0.23 42.16 20.07
CA ALA A 63 -0.51 41.25 21.18
C ALA A 63 -1.48 40.15 20.76
N ASP A 64 -2.55 40.51 20.05
CA ASP A 64 -3.55 39.57 19.55
C ASP A 64 -2.92 38.56 18.57
N LEU A 65 -2.14 39.04 17.59
CA LEU A 65 -1.42 38.17 16.65
C LEU A 65 -0.43 37.24 17.35
N THR A 66 0.29 37.73 18.36
CA THR A 66 1.22 36.89 19.14
C THR A 66 0.47 35.75 19.83
N LYS A 67 -0.70 36.06 20.40
CA LYS A 67 -1.55 35.07 21.06
C LYS A 67 -2.10 34.03 20.07
N GLU A 68 -2.58 34.48 18.91
CA GLU A 68 -3.05 33.58 17.84
C GLU A 68 -1.94 32.66 17.33
N ILE A 69 -0.73 33.20 17.12
CA ILE A 69 0.43 32.41 16.69
C ILE A 69 0.76 31.32 17.71
N GLU A 70 0.80 31.65 19.00
CA GLU A 70 1.09 30.67 20.05
C GLU A 70 -0.02 29.63 20.19
N GLN A 71 -1.29 30.01 20.00
CA GLN A 71 -2.41 29.06 19.97
C GLN A 71 -2.27 28.08 18.79
N VAL A 72 -2.05 28.59 17.58
CA VAL A 72 -1.85 27.75 16.38
C VAL A 72 -0.65 26.82 16.54
N ARG A 73 0.45 27.30 17.14
CA ARG A 73 1.62 26.45 17.44
C ARG A 73 1.30 25.34 18.43
N ALA A 74 0.53 25.63 19.48
CA ALA A 74 0.11 24.62 20.44
C ALA A 74 -0.81 23.57 19.81
N GLU A 75 -1.77 24.00 19.00
CA GLU A 75 -2.68 23.12 18.25
C GLU A 75 -1.91 22.22 17.27
N LEU A 76 -1.02 22.79 16.46
CA LEU A 76 -0.17 22.03 15.55
C LEU A 76 0.73 21.02 16.27
N THR A 77 1.29 21.40 17.42
CA THR A 77 2.13 20.49 18.23
C THR A 77 1.32 19.29 18.69
N LYS A 78 0.08 19.52 19.16
CA LYS A 78 -0.83 18.47 19.59
C LYS A 78 -1.23 17.55 18.43
N GLU A 79 -1.54 18.10 17.26
CA GLU A 79 -1.86 17.32 16.06
C GLU A 79 -0.68 16.46 15.61
N ILE A 80 0.54 17.02 15.61
CA ILE A 80 1.76 16.27 15.30
C ILE A 80 1.97 15.11 16.27
N GLU A 81 1.77 15.32 17.57
CA GLU A 81 1.88 14.27 18.58
C GLU A 81 0.82 13.19 18.40
N GLN A 82 -0.43 13.58 18.10
CA GLN A 82 -1.51 12.64 17.82
C GLN A 82 -1.18 11.77 16.60
N VAL A 83 -0.81 12.39 15.47
CA VAL A 83 -0.45 11.67 14.24
C VAL A 83 0.75 10.74 14.48
N ARG A 84 1.77 11.18 15.23
CA ARG A 84 2.90 10.31 15.62
C ARG A 84 2.44 9.11 16.46
N GLY A 85 1.48 9.31 17.35
CA GLY A 85 0.89 8.22 18.14
C GLY A 85 0.12 7.22 17.27
N GLU A 86 -0.70 7.71 16.34
CA GLU A 86 -1.44 6.90 15.39
C GLU A 86 -0.50 6.08 14.49
N VAL A 87 0.56 6.71 13.95
CA VAL A 87 1.58 6.03 13.14
C VAL A 87 2.28 4.92 13.93
N LYS A 88 2.70 5.17 15.17
CA LYS A 88 3.31 4.10 16.00
C LYS A 88 2.33 2.96 16.27
N ALA A 89 1.05 3.26 16.49
CA ALA A 89 0.04 2.25 16.73
C ALA A 89 -0.22 1.39 15.49
N THR A 90 -0.24 1.99 14.29
CA THR A 90 -0.39 1.25 13.04
C THR A 90 0.84 0.41 12.73
N GLU A 91 2.05 0.93 12.92
CA GLU A 91 3.30 0.17 12.78
C GLU A 91 3.30 -1.08 13.69
N LEU A 92 2.94 -0.94 14.96
CA LEU A 92 2.87 -2.07 15.90
C LEU A 92 1.82 -3.11 15.49
N LYS A 93 0.67 -2.68 14.96
CA LYS A 93 -0.35 -3.60 14.44
C LYS A 93 0.16 -4.37 13.22
N LEU A 94 0.77 -3.68 12.27
CA LEU A 94 1.32 -4.28 11.06
C LEU A 94 2.44 -5.28 11.37
N VAL A 95 3.32 -4.98 12.34
CA VAL A 95 4.35 -5.93 12.77
C VAL A 95 3.72 -7.23 13.30
N LYS A 96 2.69 -7.13 14.14
CA LYS A 96 1.97 -8.29 14.67
C LYS A 96 1.27 -9.09 13.57
N GLU A 97 0.60 -8.41 12.63
CA GLU A 97 -0.07 -9.06 11.50
C GLU A 97 0.95 -9.80 10.60
N ILE A 98 2.11 -9.18 10.33
CA ILE A 98 3.19 -9.82 9.56
C ILE A 98 3.73 -11.05 10.29
N GLU A 99 3.97 -10.97 11.60
CA GLU A 99 4.43 -12.10 12.40
C GLU A 99 3.42 -13.25 12.39
N GLN A 100 2.13 -12.93 12.53
CA GLN A 100 1.06 -13.91 12.48
C GLN A 100 0.98 -14.60 11.11
N VAL A 101 0.96 -13.83 10.02
CA VAL A 101 0.95 -14.38 8.66
C VAL A 101 2.17 -15.26 8.40
N ARG A 102 3.35 -14.87 8.89
CA ARG A 102 4.57 -15.70 8.79
C ARG A 102 4.44 -17.02 9.55
N ALA A 103 3.87 -17.00 10.74
CA ALA A 103 3.65 -18.20 11.54
C ALA A 103 2.64 -19.15 10.85
N ASP A 104 1.52 -18.59 10.36
CA ASP A 104 0.49 -19.35 9.65
C ASP A 104 1.06 -19.98 8.37
N LEU A 105 1.79 -19.22 7.55
CA LEU A 105 2.44 -19.74 6.35
C LEU A 105 3.47 -20.83 6.66
N THR A 106 4.24 -20.68 7.74
CA THR A 106 5.21 -21.71 8.16
C THR A 106 4.50 -23.02 8.48
N LYS A 107 3.39 -22.94 9.22
CA LYS A 107 2.56 -24.10 9.57
C LYS A 107 1.94 -24.75 8.33
N GLU A 108 1.39 -23.96 7.40
CA GLU A 108 0.84 -24.48 6.15
C GLU A 108 1.90 -25.18 5.29
N ILE A 109 3.10 -24.60 5.18
CA ILE A 109 4.22 -25.22 4.47
C ILE A 109 4.63 -26.55 5.11
N GLU A 110 4.71 -26.62 6.43
CA GLU A 110 5.02 -27.86 7.15
C GLU A 110 3.95 -28.93 6.95
N GLN A 111 2.67 -28.54 6.99
CA GLN A 111 1.56 -29.43 6.73
C GLN A 111 1.63 -30.01 5.31
N VAL A 112 1.76 -29.16 4.29
CA VAL A 112 1.86 -29.59 2.89
C VAL A 112 3.08 -30.50 2.68
N ARG A 113 4.23 -30.19 3.29
CA ARG A 113 5.41 -31.07 3.25
C ARG A 113 5.13 -32.45 3.87
N GLY A 114 4.36 -32.50 4.96
CA GLY A 114 3.93 -33.74 5.59
C GLY A 114 3.01 -34.55 4.68
N GLU A 115 2.02 -33.91 4.07
CA GLU A 115 1.09 -34.53 3.12
C GLU A 115 1.82 -35.09 1.89
N VAL A 116 2.76 -34.32 1.31
CA VAL A 116 3.58 -34.78 0.17
C VAL A 116 4.39 -36.02 0.54
N LYS A 117 5.08 -36.03 1.69
CA LYS A 117 5.82 -37.23 2.15
C LYS A 117 4.93 -38.44 2.34
N ALA A 118 3.72 -38.25 2.89
CA ALA A 118 2.77 -39.33 3.08
C ALA A 118 2.30 -39.92 1.73
N ILE A 119 2.04 -39.05 0.75
CA ILE A 119 1.68 -39.46 -0.62
C ILE A 119 2.83 -40.21 -1.28
N GLU A 120 4.06 -39.71 -1.19
CA GLU A 120 5.26 -40.38 -1.75
C GLU A 120 5.45 -41.79 -1.19
N LEU A 121 5.31 -41.95 0.13
CA LEU A 121 5.40 -43.26 0.78
C LEU A 121 4.28 -44.20 0.31
N LYS A 122 3.05 -43.70 0.22
CA LYS A 122 1.90 -44.47 -0.26
C LYS A 122 2.11 -44.94 -1.71
N LEU A 123 2.52 -44.05 -2.60
CA LEU A 123 2.80 -44.37 -4.00
C LEU A 123 3.95 -45.36 -4.13
N THR A 124 5.01 -45.21 -3.34
CA THR A 124 6.13 -46.17 -3.34
C THR A 124 5.64 -47.57 -2.99
N LYS A 125 4.82 -47.70 -1.94
CA LYS A 125 4.23 -48.98 -1.53
C LYS A 125 3.28 -49.56 -2.59
N GLU A 126 2.44 -48.73 -3.21
CA GLU A 126 1.55 -49.17 -4.29
C GLU A 126 2.34 -49.66 -5.50
N ILE A 127 3.43 -48.98 -5.88
CA ILE A 127 4.33 -49.41 -6.97
C ILE A 127 5.00 -50.74 -6.63
N GLU A 128 5.51 -50.92 -5.40
CA GLU A 128 6.11 -52.18 -4.96
C GLU A 128 5.10 -53.33 -5.00
N GLN A 129 3.88 -53.08 -4.55
CA GLN A 129 2.80 -54.07 -4.58
C GLN A 129 2.45 -54.47 -6.02
N VAL A 130 2.23 -53.49 -6.91
CA VAL A 130 1.95 -53.75 -8.34
C VAL A 130 3.09 -54.54 -8.99
N ARG A 131 4.35 -54.21 -8.69
CA ARG A 131 5.51 -54.96 -9.19
C ARG A 131 5.52 -56.41 -8.70
N ALA A 132 5.21 -56.64 -7.42
CA ALA A 132 5.14 -57.99 -6.86
C ALA A 132 4.01 -58.82 -7.48
N ASP A 133 2.84 -58.21 -7.65
CA ASP A 133 1.67 -58.86 -8.27
C ASP A 133 1.94 -59.20 -9.75
N LEU A 134 2.50 -58.26 -10.53
CA LEU A 134 2.91 -58.52 -11.91
C LEU A 134 3.98 -59.62 -12.02
N THR A 135 4.92 -59.68 -11.07
CA THR A 135 5.94 -60.74 -11.05
C THR A 135 5.29 -62.11 -10.88
N LYS A 136 4.34 -62.24 -9.94
CA LYS A 136 3.58 -63.48 -9.73
C LYS A 136 2.74 -63.86 -10.95
N GLU A 137 2.06 -62.89 -11.57
CA GLU A 137 1.28 -63.14 -12.80
C GLU A 137 2.16 -63.64 -13.94
N ILE A 138 3.34 -63.03 -14.15
CA ILE A 138 4.31 -63.47 -15.17
C ILE A 138 4.81 -64.89 -14.89
N GLU A 139 5.13 -65.22 -13.64
CA GLU A 139 5.53 -66.58 -13.24
C GLU A 139 4.41 -67.59 -13.48
N GLY A 140 3.17 -67.23 -13.13
CA GLY A 140 1.99 -68.05 -13.38
C GLY A 140 1.77 -68.33 -14.87
N VAL A 141 1.84 -67.30 -15.71
CA VAL A 141 1.73 -67.42 -17.17
C VAL A 141 2.87 -68.30 -17.72
N ARG A 142 4.11 -68.11 -17.27
CA ARG A 142 5.26 -68.95 -17.69
C ARG A 142 5.05 -70.41 -17.34
N ALA A 143 4.55 -70.72 -16.14
CA ALA A 143 4.24 -72.08 -15.74
C ALA A 143 3.15 -72.70 -16.62
N GLN A 144 2.07 -71.95 -16.90
CA GLN A 144 0.99 -72.41 -17.77
C GLN A 144 1.45 -72.66 -19.22
N VAL A 145 2.31 -71.78 -19.75
CA VAL A 145 2.95 -71.98 -21.06
C VAL A 145 3.83 -73.23 -21.07
N ALA A 146 4.60 -73.49 -20.01
CA ALA A 146 5.44 -74.69 -19.92
C ALA A 146 4.60 -75.99 -19.89
N ILE A 147 3.49 -76.00 -19.14
CA ILE A 147 2.56 -77.14 -19.08
C ILE A 147 1.94 -77.40 -20.46
N THR A 148 1.35 -76.38 -21.08
CA THR A 148 0.71 -76.51 -22.40
C THR A 148 1.71 -76.92 -23.49
N ALA A 149 2.95 -76.45 -23.43
CA ALA A 149 4.02 -76.89 -24.32
C ALA A 149 4.36 -78.39 -24.12
N ALA A 150 4.42 -78.87 -22.87
CA ALA A 150 4.66 -80.27 -22.56
C ALA A 150 3.49 -81.18 -23.00
N GLU A 151 2.24 -80.75 -22.78
CA GLU A 151 1.05 -81.44 -23.25
C GLU A 151 1.00 -81.53 -24.78
N THR A 152 1.33 -80.43 -25.46
CA THR A 152 1.41 -80.39 -26.93
C THR A 152 2.48 -81.35 -27.44
N ARG A 153 3.68 -81.35 -26.85
CA ARG A 153 4.75 -82.31 -27.20
C ARG A 153 4.31 -83.75 -26.98
N SER A 154 3.70 -84.06 -25.84
CA SER A 154 3.19 -85.40 -25.52
C SER A 154 2.12 -85.85 -26.52
N SER A 155 1.19 -84.95 -26.87
CA SER A 155 0.15 -85.20 -27.88
C SER A 155 0.77 -85.48 -29.25
N ILE A 156 1.70 -84.65 -29.71
CA ILE A 156 2.41 -84.84 -30.99
C ILE A 156 3.15 -86.19 -31.00
N LEU A 157 3.84 -86.56 -29.92
CA LEU A 157 4.53 -87.85 -29.83
C LEU A 157 3.56 -89.03 -29.91
N LYS A 158 2.43 -88.99 -29.18
CA LYS A 158 1.39 -90.03 -29.23
C LYS A 158 0.83 -90.20 -30.64
N TRP A 159 0.45 -89.10 -31.29
CA TRP A 159 -0.08 -89.14 -32.65
C TRP A 159 0.96 -89.54 -33.69
N SER A 160 2.21 -89.09 -33.55
CA SER A 160 3.32 -89.53 -34.42
C SER A 160 3.54 -91.02 -34.30
N PHE A 161 3.51 -91.58 -33.09
CA PHE A 161 3.65 -93.02 -32.87
C PHE A 161 2.51 -93.82 -33.51
N LEU A 162 1.25 -93.39 -33.30
CA LEU A 162 0.10 -94.01 -33.96
C LEU A 162 0.17 -93.93 -35.49
N PHE A 163 0.59 -92.77 -36.01
CA PHE A 163 0.81 -92.56 -37.43
C PHE A 163 1.88 -93.51 -37.97
N TRP A 164 3.05 -93.59 -37.31
CA TRP A 164 4.14 -94.48 -37.72
C TRP A 164 3.72 -95.96 -37.66
N LEU A 165 3.00 -96.40 -36.63
CA LEU A 165 2.46 -97.77 -36.57
C LEU A 165 1.56 -98.11 -37.77
N SER A 166 0.72 -97.15 -38.20
CA SER A 166 -0.08 -97.31 -39.42
C SER A 166 0.79 -97.40 -40.68
N GLN A 167 1.82 -96.57 -40.80
CA GLN A 167 2.76 -96.61 -41.94
C GLN A 167 3.55 -97.93 -41.97
N PHE A 168 4.07 -98.39 -40.83
CA PHE A 168 4.75 -99.69 -40.72
C PHE A 168 3.83 -100.84 -41.13
N SER A 169 2.57 -100.82 -40.71
CA SER A 169 1.57 -101.82 -41.09
C SER A 169 1.33 -101.84 -42.61
N ALA A 170 1.22 -100.66 -43.23
CA ALA A 170 1.06 -100.54 -44.69
C ALA A 170 2.30 -101.01 -45.46
N VAL A 171 3.50 -100.68 -45.02
CA VAL A 171 4.77 -101.15 -45.63
C VAL A 171 4.91 -102.66 -45.49
N MET A 172 4.61 -103.24 -44.31
CA MET A 172 4.63 -104.69 -44.11
C MET A 172 3.64 -105.41 -45.04
N LEU A 173 2.45 -104.84 -45.26
CA LEU A 173 1.48 -105.37 -46.21
C LEU A 173 1.99 -105.31 -47.66
N LEU A 174 2.64 -104.21 -48.06
CA LEU A 174 3.24 -104.06 -49.39
C LEU A 174 4.42 -105.02 -49.60
N LEU A 175 5.30 -105.18 -48.61
CA LEU A 175 6.40 -106.13 -48.64
C LEU A 175 5.89 -107.57 -48.73
N TRP A 176 4.87 -107.94 -47.96
CA TRP A 176 4.21 -109.24 -48.06
C TRP A 176 3.62 -109.49 -49.45
N ARG A 177 3.03 -108.46 -50.07
CA ARG A 177 2.44 -108.55 -51.42
C ARG A 177 3.47 -108.61 -52.56
N LEU A 178 4.65 -108.01 -52.38
CA LEU A 178 5.72 -107.99 -53.40
C LEU A 178 6.70 -109.17 -53.26
N TRP A 179 6.68 -109.91 -52.15
CA TRP A 179 7.51 -111.10 -51.95
C TRP A 179 6.86 -112.32 -52.63
N PRO A 180 7.49 -112.92 -53.65
CA PRO A 180 6.94 -114.06 -54.35
C PRO A 180 6.96 -115.30 -53.43
N HIS A 181 5.79 -115.85 -53.14
CA HIS A 181 5.69 -117.25 -52.70
C HIS A 181 5.94 -118.13 -53.93
N GLY A 182 7.09 -118.78 -53.96
CA GLY A 182 7.36 -119.90 -54.86
C GLY A 182 6.56 -121.13 -54.47
#